data_AF-A0A9E5CFJ3-F1
#
_entry.id   AF-A0A9E5CFJ3-F1
#
_cell.length_a   1.000
_cell.length_b   1.000
_cell.length_c   1.000
_cell.angle_alpha   90.00
_cell.angle_beta   90.00
_cell.angle_gamma   90.00
#
_symmetry.space_group_name_H-M   'P 1'
#
loop_
_entity.id
_entity.type
_entity.pdbx_description
1 polymer ?
#
loop_
_entity_poly.entity_id
_entity_poly.type
_entity_poly.pdbx_seq_one_letter_code
_entity_poly.pdbx_strand_id
1 'polypeptide(L)' 'MSRDQASANITNASYVLGVVSNGESRAYPLDMMWYHHIANDTVGGEPWLITY' A
#
# COMPACT_ATOMS: atom_id res chain seq x y z
N MET A 1 15.35 14.54 1.72
CA MET A 1 14.09 13.97 2.22
C MET A 1 14.10 12.48 1.87
N SER A 2 14.64 11.63 2.76
CA SER A 2 14.62 10.17 2.57
C SER A 2 13.23 9.66 2.89
N ARG A 3 12.61 8.93 1.94
CA ARG A 3 11.25 8.39 2.04
C ARG A 3 11.24 7.14 2.91
N ASP A 4 11.49 7.31 4.21
CA ASP A 4 11.26 6.28 5.21
C ASP A 4 9.99 6.66 6.00
N GLN A 5 8.84 6.45 5.37
CA GLN A 5 7.52 6.62 5.97
C GLN A 5 6.79 5.28 5.88
N ALA A 6 7.35 4.24 6.51
CA ALA A 6 6.48 3.25 7.12
C ALA A 6 5.76 3.99 8.26
N SER A 7 4.43 4.06 8.22
CA SER A 7 3.66 4.76 9.24
C SER A 7 3.99 4.19 10.62
N ALA A 8 3.88 5.01 11.66
CA ALA A 8 4.34 4.72 13.03
C ALA A 8 3.75 3.45 13.68
N ASN A 9 2.84 2.73 13.01
CA ASN A 9 2.11 1.57 13.52
C ASN A 9 2.26 0.29 12.67
N ILE A 10 3.07 0.28 11.60
CA ILE A 10 3.29 -0.95 10.81
C ILE A 10 4.25 -1.88 11.55
N THR A 11 3.79 -3.09 11.86
CA THR A 11 4.59 -4.15 12.48
C THR A 11 4.70 -5.35 11.53
N ASN A 12 5.58 -6.29 11.86
CA ASN A 12 5.67 -7.56 11.11
C ASN A 12 4.39 -8.40 11.17
N ALA A 13 3.46 -8.10 12.09
CA ALA A 13 2.18 -8.76 12.22
C ALA A 13 1.02 -7.98 11.58
N SER A 14 1.28 -6.80 11.00
CA SER A 14 0.24 -6.00 10.36
C SER A 14 -0.28 -6.70 9.11
N TYR A 15 -1.61 -6.73 8.97
CA TYR A 15 -2.24 -7.22 7.75
C TYR A 15 -2.07 -6.19 6.63
N VAL A 16 -1.78 -6.68 5.43
CA VAL A 16 -1.60 -5.87 4.24
C VAL A 16 -2.39 -6.46 3.07
N LEU A 17 -2.87 -5.58 2.19
CA LEU A 17 -3.28 -5.97 0.84
C LEU A 17 -2.06 -5.94 -0.07
N GLY A 18 -1.69 -7.08 -0.62
CA GLY A 18 -0.57 -7.21 -1.57
C GLY A 18 -1.03 -7.08 -3.01
N VAL A 19 -0.30 -6.29 -3.81
CA VAL A 19 -0.53 -6.16 -5.26
C VAL A 19 0.76 -6.50 -6.00
N VAL A 20 0.65 -7.33 -7.03
CA VAL A 20 1.76 -7.64 -7.95
C VAL A 20 1.28 -7.40 -9.38
N SER A 21 1.96 -6.51 -10.10
CA SER A 21 1.64 -6.16 -11.49
C SER A 21 2.90 -5.79 -12.26
N ASN A 22 3.04 -6.29 -13.50
CA ASN A 22 4.19 -6.06 -14.40
C ASN A 22 5.57 -6.19 -13.72
N GLY A 23 5.72 -7.15 -12.80
CA GLY A 23 6.97 -7.39 -12.07
C GLY A 23 7.23 -6.46 -10.87
N GLU A 24 6.31 -5.54 -10.58
CA GLU A 24 6.35 -4.66 -9.41
C GLU A 24 5.41 -5.17 -8.32
N SER A 25 5.88 -5.18 -7.06
CA SER A 25 5.11 -5.58 -5.89
C SER A 25 4.94 -4.43 -4.90
N ARG A 26 3.71 -4.23 -4.42
CA ARG A 26 3.33 -3.24 -3.40
C ARG A 26 2.53 -3.89 -2.28
N ALA A 27 2.62 -3.32 -1.08
CA ALA A 27 1.86 -3.74 0.09
C ALA A 27 1.18 -2.52 0.71
N TYR A 28 -0.13 -2.63 0.94
CA TYR A 28 -0.97 -1.57 1.52
C TYR A 28 -1.47 -2.02 2.89
N PRO A 29 -0.92 -1.47 3.99
CA PRO A 29 -1.36 -1.79 5.35
C PRO A 29 -2.84 -1.45 5.57
N LEU A 30 -3.61 -2.42 6.10
CA LEU A 30 -5.05 -2.24 6.31
C LEU A 30 -5.35 -1.18 7.37
N ASP A 31 -4.46 -1.01 8.34
CA ASP A 31 -4.56 0.00 9.40
C ASP A 31 -4.47 1.44 8.85
N MET A 32 -3.66 1.66 7.80
CA MET A 32 -3.61 2.93 7.07
C MET A 32 -4.86 3.16 6.23
N MET A 33 -5.55 2.10 5.82
CA MET A 33 -6.74 2.20 4.99
C MET A 33 -8.04 2.38 5.80
N TRP A 34 -8.04 2.28 7.13
CA TRP A 34 -9.26 2.37 7.95
C TRP A 34 -9.93 3.76 8.02
N TYR A 35 -9.26 4.85 7.63
CA TYR A 35 -9.87 6.19 7.52
C TYR A 35 -10.07 6.65 6.08
N HIS A 36 -9.27 6.11 5.15
CA HIS A 36 -9.32 6.42 3.72
C HIS A 36 -9.24 5.10 2.96
N HIS A 37 -10.41 4.46 2.76
CA HIS A 37 -10.55 3.12 2.16
C HIS A 37 -10.15 3.04 0.67
N ILE A 38 -9.46 4.05 0.16
CA ILE A 38 -9.11 4.24 -1.24
C ILE A 38 -7.68 4.77 -1.31
N ALA A 39 -6.81 4.03 -2.01
CA ALA A 39 -5.47 4.48 -2.38
C ALA A 39 -5.34 4.49 -3.91
N ASN A 40 -5.03 5.66 -4.48
CA ASN A 40 -4.63 5.77 -5.88
C ASN A 40 -3.11 5.59 -5.96
N ASP A 41 -2.65 4.64 -6.77
CA ASP A 41 -1.22 4.36 -6.94
C ASP A 41 -0.90 4.06 -8.40
N THR A 42 0.38 4.02 -8.75
CA THR A 42 0.86 3.52 -10.04
C THR A 42 1.73 2.29 -9.78
N VAL A 43 1.26 1.12 -10.21
CA VAL A 43 1.93 -0.16 -9.99
C VAL A 43 2.19 -0.83 -11.33
N GLY A 44 3.45 -1.13 -11.59
CA GLY A 44 3.84 -1.73 -12.87
C GLY A 44 3.64 -0.78 -14.05
N GLY A 45 3.69 0.54 -13.80
CA GLY A 45 3.51 1.58 -14.81
C GLY A 45 2.06 1.94 -15.18
N GLU A 46 1.07 1.28 -14.58
CA GLU A 46 -0.36 1.55 -14.80
C GLU A 46 -0.98 2.24 -13.57
N PRO A 47 -1.92 3.18 -13.69
CA PRO A 47 -2.71 3.70 -12.57
C PRO A 47 -3.68 2.66 -11.99
N TRP A 48 -3.71 2.55 -10.67
CA TRP A 48 -4.60 1.65 -9.91
C TRP A 48 -5.37 2.40 -8.84
N LEU A 49 -6.63 1.98 -8.66
CA LEU A 49 -7.46 2.30 -7.49
C LEU A 49 -7.48 1.06 -6.58
N ILE A 50 -6.88 1.17 -5.40
CA ILE A 50 -6.80 0.09 -4.42
C ILE A 50 -7.85 0.30 -3.32
N THR A 51 -8.69 -0.71 -3.09
CA THR A 51 -9.76 -0.73 -2.09
C THR A 51 -10.00 -2.18 -1.63
N TYR A 52 -10.63 -2.37 -0.47
CA TYR A 52 -11.01 -3.68 0.08
C TYR A 52 -12.42 -3.65 0.67
#